data_AF-A0A3N5NRU3-F1
#
_entry.id   AF-A0A3N5NRU3-F1
#
_cell.length_a   1.000
_cell.length_b   1.000
_cell.length_c   1.000
_cell.angle_alpha   90.00
_cell.angle_beta   90.00
_cell.angle_gamma   90.00
#
_symmetry.space_group_name_H-M   'P 1'
#
loop_
_entity.id
_entity.type
_entity.pdbx_description
1 polymer ?
#
loop_
_entity_poly.entity_id
_entity_poly.type
_entity_poly.pdbx_seq_one_letter_code
_entity_poly.pdbx_strand_id
1 'polypeptide(L)' 'MALTGIEILKMLPKTNCGECNVPTCLAFAM' A
#
# COMPACT_ATOMS: atom_id res chain seq x y z
N MET A 1 15.74 10.55 -2.10
CA MET A 1 14.74 10.56 -1.01
C MET A 1 14.11 9.18 -0.98
N ALA A 2 13.99 8.54 0.18
CA ALA A 2 13.25 7.28 0.27
C ALA A 2 11.77 7.57 -0.07
N LEU A 3 11.12 6.66 -0.80
CA LEU A 3 9.68 6.75 -1.05
C LEU A 3 8.94 6.80 0.29
N THR A 4 7.97 7.71 0.44
CA THR A 4 7.11 7.74 1.62
C THR A 4 5.97 6.75 1.46
N GLY A 5 5.37 6.29 2.55
CA GLY A 5 4.22 5.41 2.47
C GLY A 5 3.04 6.01 1.70
N ILE A 6 2.90 7.34 1.67
CA ILE A 6 1.90 8.02 0.82
C ILE A 6 2.22 7.87 -0.67
N GLU A 7 3.49 7.97 -1.06
CA GLU A 7 3.89 7.80 -2.45
C GLU A 7 3.70 6.35 -2.90
N ILE A 8 4.00 5.38 -2.03
CA ILE A 8 3.73 3.95 -2.29
C ILE A 8 2.23 3.73 -2.46
N LEU A 9 1.40 4.26 -1.54
CA LEU A 9 -0.05 4.13 -1.59
C LEU A 9 -0.68 4.66 -2.90
N LYS A 10 -0.09 5.70 -3.51
CA LYS A 10 -0.55 6.23 -4.80
C LYS A 10 -0.30 5.26 -5.97
N MET A 11 0.73 4.42 -5.87
CA MET A 11 1.09 3.44 -6.89
C MET A 11 0.31 2.12 -6.74
N LEU A 12 -0.31 1.88 -5.57
CA LEU A 12 -1.09 0.68 -5.33
C LEU A 12 -2.48 0.75 -6.01
N PRO A 13 -3.06 -0.40 -6.37
CA PRO A 13 -4.37 -0.48 -7.03
C PRO A 13 -5.55 -0.11 -6.11
N LYS A 14 -5.31 0.06 -4.79
CA LYS A 14 -6.33 0.45 -3.77
C LYS A 14 -7.53 -0.50 -3.70
N THR A 15 -7.35 -1.75 -4.09
CA THR A 15 -8.40 -2.79 -4.07
C THR A 15 -8.59 -3.44 -2.71
N ASN A 16 -7.60 -3.32 -1.81
CA ASN A 16 -7.57 -4.03 -0.52
C ASN A 16 -7.83 -5.55 -0.67
N CYS A 17 -7.25 -6.16 -1.70
CA CYS A 17 -7.49 -7.57 -2.03
C CYS A 17 -6.98 -8.58 -1.00
N GLY A 18 -6.04 -8.20 -0.13
CA GLY A 18 -5.48 -9.08 0.89
C GLY A 18 -4.52 -10.16 0.39
N GLU A 19 -4.22 -10.21 -0.92
CA GLU A 19 -3.31 -11.19 -1.53
C GLU A 19 -1.88 -11.09 -0.99
N CYS A 20 -1.50 -9.90 -0.51
CA CYS A 20 -0.23 -9.62 0.15
C CYS A 20 -0.22 -9.92 1.66
N ASN A 21 -1.22 -10.65 2.18
CA ASN A 21 -1.37 -11.02 3.61
C ASN A 21 -1.42 -9.81 4.58
N VAL A 22 -1.82 -8.64 4.08
CA VAL A 22 -2.05 -7.44 4.90
C VAL A 22 -3.47 -6.95 4.68
N PRO A 23 -4.10 -6.33 5.70
CA PRO A 23 -5.54 -6.06 5.68
C PRO A 23 -5.96 -4.98 4.69
N THR A 24 -5.06 -4.04 4.34
CA THR A 24 -5.36 -2.94 3.41
C THR A 24 -4.12 -2.52 2.62
N CYS A 25 -4.33 -1.83 1.49
CA CYS A 25 -3.26 -1.20 0.73
C CYS A 25 -2.55 -0.10 1.52
N LEU A 26 -3.22 0.55 2.48
CA LEU A 26 -2.57 1.51 3.38
C LEU A 26 -1.59 0.82 4.32
N ALA A 27 -1.99 -0.30 4.91
CA ALA A 27 -1.13 -1.13 5.77
C ALA A 27 0.02 -1.78 4.98
N PHE A 28 -0.15 -2.01 3.67
CA PHE A 28 0.95 -2.43 2.79
C PHE A 28 1.96 -1.31 2.54
N ALA A 29 1.50 -0.05 2.50
CA ALA A 29 2.31 1.09 2.11
C ALA A 29 3.08 1.72 3.28
N MET A 30 2.69 1.45 4.53
CA MET A 30 3.33 1.93 5.76
C MET A 30 4.29 0.88 6.31
#